data_AF-A0A6P7GW50-F1
#
_entry.id   AF-A0A6P7GW50-F1
#
_cell.length_a   1.000
_cell.length_b   1.000
_cell.length_c   1.000
_cell.angle_alpha   90.00
_cell.angle_beta   90.00
_cell.angle_gamma   90.00
#
_symmetry.space_group_name_H-M   'P 1'
#
loop_
_entity.id
_entity.type
_entity.pdbx_description
1 polymer ?
#
loop_
_entity_poly.entity_id
_entity_poly.type
_entity_poly.pdbx_seq_one_letter_code
_entity_poly.pdbx_strand_id
1 'polypeptide(L)'
;MAVNSSSYDILVLVESNLCCDYLDSELECQNYNIYPGMSKSLTSQKSRGGGILVYVRKTISSARIHIEQVTVEQLFISCNFKSIKFIIGGLYIPPKMPEIYYNKHCEAVENMLQRFPLNKIYLFGDYNLPDARWFNDDYGVRVECPGTSNAVGLAQQFGFLQLYQLNEIPNSRNIYLDLLFTNDKNVQLSKSKDFIFADSLHHFSYECTLNLFSNNQDSSTLYLHDFYYDFKNANYFGLNNFLASVRWEQCFSNNINDSVNNFYEILAMGIALFVPLKKYISSSFPKWFSPELRYITSQKRKMHKTYSKELRYITSQKRKMHKTYSKSQLHSDYLRFCQLRTECKRVREVCWSQYISHVNNEFKTNPRYFWKYVRDLKSNHSLPHSMQYNEELAENGQDIVNLFKEYFQTVYTPGDQNSSVDNLVLPVNCSQNQ
;
A
#
# COMPACT_ATOMS: atom_id res chain seq x y z
N MET A 1 4.36 12.01 -7.60
CA MET A 1 3.96 13.22 -6.82
C MET A 1 2.46 13.37 -6.56
N ALA A 2 1.60 13.43 -7.59
CA ALA A 2 0.16 13.67 -7.40
C ALA A 2 -0.54 12.58 -6.55
N VAL A 3 -0.09 11.32 -6.68
CA VAL A 3 -0.54 10.16 -5.89
C VAL A 3 -0.38 10.39 -4.38
N ASN A 4 0.69 11.04 -3.91
CA ASN A 4 0.89 11.33 -2.47
C ASN A 4 -0.20 12.25 -1.88
N SER A 5 -0.83 13.07 -2.74
CA SER A 5 -1.97 13.92 -2.38
C SER A 5 -3.33 13.31 -2.75
N SER A 6 -3.36 12.10 -3.33
CA SER A 6 -4.59 11.40 -3.71
C SER A 6 -5.44 11.06 -2.48
N SER A 7 -6.76 11.11 -2.65
CA SER A 7 -7.73 10.63 -1.66
C SER A 7 -8.11 9.17 -1.78
N TYR A 8 -7.74 8.51 -2.87
CA TYR A 8 -8.14 7.12 -3.12
C TYR A 8 -7.40 6.14 -2.22
N ASP A 9 -7.97 4.96 -2.00
CA ASP A 9 -7.34 3.87 -1.23
C ASP A 9 -6.57 2.91 -2.14
N ILE A 10 -7.08 2.70 -3.35
CA ILE A 10 -6.47 1.92 -4.42
C ILE A 10 -6.54 2.75 -5.69
N LEU A 11 -5.46 2.79 -6.47
CA LEU A 11 -5.40 3.42 -7.79
C LEU A 11 -4.96 2.37 -8.79
N VAL A 12 -5.75 2.15 -9.84
CA VAL A 12 -5.35 1.34 -10.98
C VAL A 12 -5.10 2.28 -12.15
N LEU A 13 -3.86 2.31 -12.63
CA LEU A 13 -3.44 3.09 -13.78
C LEU A 13 -3.17 2.14 -14.94
N VAL A 14 -3.89 2.35 -16.02
CA VAL A 14 -3.71 1.65 -17.30
C VAL A 14 -3.04 2.61 -18.27
N GLU A 15 -2.21 2.09 -19.18
CA GLU A 15 -1.33 2.89 -20.04
C GLU A 15 -0.34 3.79 -19.29
N SER A 16 0.22 3.30 -18.19
CA SER A 16 1.22 4.04 -17.39
C SER A 16 2.45 4.44 -18.20
N ASN A 17 2.68 3.79 -19.35
CA ASN A 17 3.81 3.96 -20.23
C ASN A 17 5.19 3.71 -19.61
N LEU A 18 5.22 3.19 -18.38
CA LEU A 18 6.46 2.83 -17.69
C LEU A 18 7.20 1.72 -18.45
N CYS A 19 8.50 1.91 -18.66
CA CYS A 19 9.42 0.89 -19.14
C CYS A 19 10.30 0.40 -17.99
N CYS A 20 11.09 -0.66 -18.24
CA CYS A 20 12.05 -1.22 -17.29
C CYS A 20 13.15 -0.24 -16.84
N ASP A 21 13.26 0.94 -17.46
CA ASP A 21 14.29 1.93 -17.14
C ASP A 21 13.92 2.81 -15.94
N TYR A 22 12.67 2.79 -15.49
CA TYR A 22 12.24 3.50 -14.28
C TYR A 22 12.55 2.64 -13.06
N LEU A 23 13.19 3.24 -12.06
CA LEU A 23 13.37 2.57 -10.77
C LEU A 23 12.04 2.54 -10.02
N ASP A 24 11.70 1.42 -9.37
CA ASP A 24 10.49 1.32 -8.53
C ASP A 24 10.41 2.44 -7.49
N SER A 25 11.58 2.89 -7.03
CA SER A 25 11.76 3.98 -6.08
C SER A 25 11.45 5.38 -6.64
N GLU A 26 11.51 5.57 -7.96
CA GLU A 26 11.03 6.81 -8.62
C GLU A 26 9.50 6.88 -8.65
N LEU A 27 8.85 5.72 -8.63
CA LEU A 27 7.40 5.58 -8.54
C LEU A 27 6.91 5.61 -7.09
N GLU A 28 7.83 5.54 -6.12
CA GLU A 28 7.53 5.38 -4.71
C GLU A 28 6.63 6.48 -4.16
N CYS A 29 5.60 6.03 -3.46
CA CYS A 29 4.67 6.86 -2.75
C CYS A 29 4.61 6.37 -1.31
N GLN A 30 5.02 7.20 -0.36
CA GLN A 30 5.26 6.81 1.04
C GLN A 30 4.09 6.06 1.69
N ASN A 31 2.86 6.30 1.23
CA ASN A 31 1.61 5.74 1.75
C ASN A 31 1.05 4.55 0.99
N TYR A 32 1.67 4.13 -0.11
CA TYR A 32 1.16 3.08 -0.96
C TYR A 32 2.21 1.99 -1.15
N ASN A 33 1.75 0.74 -1.12
CA ASN A 33 2.43 -0.37 -1.77
C ASN A 33 2.22 -0.23 -3.29
N ILE A 34 3.25 -0.52 -4.06
CA ILE A 34 3.25 -0.31 -5.51
C ILE A 34 3.44 -1.64 -6.21
N TYR A 35 2.60 -1.88 -7.21
CA TYR A 35 2.61 -3.09 -8.00
C TYR A 35 2.69 -2.70 -9.48
N PRO A 36 3.91 -2.56 -10.03
CA PRO A 36 4.09 -2.35 -11.46
C PRO A 36 3.75 -3.63 -12.21
N GLY A 37 3.04 -3.53 -13.32
CA GLY A 37 2.80 -4.62 -14.27
C GLY A 37 4.12 -5.25 -14.74
N MET A 38 4.05 -6.48 -15.24
CA MET A 38 5.27 -7.16 -15.70
C MET A 38 5.81 -6.50 -16.97
N SER A 39 7.14 -6.51 -17.13
CA SER A 39 7.86 -5.72 -18.13
C SER A 39 7.32 -5.92 -19.55
N LYS A 40 7.16 -4.81 -20.27
CA LYS A 40 6.74 -4.74 -21.68
C LYS A 40 7.53 -5.67 -22.61
N SER A 41 8.78 -5.98 -22.27
CA SER A 41 9.63 -6.91 -23.02
C SER A 41 9.09 -8.34 -23.11
N LEU A 42 8.19 -8.73 -22.20
CA LEU A 42 7.57 -10.07 -22.17
C LEU A 42 6.21 -10.11 -22.89
N THR A 43 5.57 -8.96 -23.10
CA THR A 43 4.16 -8.88 -23.56
C THR A 43 3.96 -8.06 -24.84
N SER A 44 4.96 -7.30 -25.30
CA SER A 44 4.85 -6.44 -26.49
C SER A 44 6.20 -6.20 -27.18
N GLN A 45 6.19 -6.13 -28.51
CA GLN A 45 7.36 -5.71 -29.33
C GLN A 45 7.43 -4.19 -29.57
N LYS A 46 6.47 -3.42 -29.06
CA LYS A 46 6.41 -1.95 -29.26
C LYS A 46 7.22 -1.20 -28.21
N SER A 47 7.91 -0.14 -28.65
CA SER A 47 8.70 0.76 -27.78
C SER A 47 7.86 1.76 -26.97
N ARG A 48 6.56 1.91 -27.26
CA ARG A 48 5.62 2.83 -26.60
C ARG A 48 4.21 2.22 -26.50
N GLY A 49 3.43 2.66 -25.51
CA GLY A 49 2.08 2.15 -25.21
C GLY A 49 2.06 1.09 -24.10
N GLY A 50 0.89 0.87 -23.48
CA GLY A 50 0.68 -0.08 -22.38
C GLY A 50 1.28 0.36 -21.04
N GLY A 51 1.41 -0.57 -20.11
CA GLY A 51 1.81 -0.34 -18.73
C GLY A 51 0.62 -0.42 -17.78
N ILE A 52 0.64 -1.34 -16.82
CA ILE A 52 -0.27 -1.32 -15.67
C ILE A 52 0.52 -0.90 -14.43
N LEU A 53 -0.06 -0.05 -13.60
CA LEU A 53 0.49 0.27 -12.30
C LEU A 53 -0.63 0.36 -11.27
N VAL A 54 -0.53 -0.43 -10.21
CA VAL A 54 -1.49 -0.37 -9.11
C VAL A 54 -0.83 0.14 -7.83
N TYR A 55 -1.44 1.16 -7.22
CA TYR A 55 -1.09 1.63 -5.90
C TYR A 55 -2.15 1.15 -4.91
N VAL A 56 -1.74 0.53 -3.81
CA VAL A 56 -2.62 0.10 -2.70
C VAL A 56 -2.16 0.77 -1.42
N ARG A 57 -3.03 1.47 -0.69
CA ARG A 57 -2.64 2.11 0.58
C ARG A 57 -2.03 1.10 1.54
N LYS A 58 -0.95 1.47 2.23
CA LYS A 58 -0.28 0.64 3.26
C LYS A 58 -1.19 0.23 4.43
N THR A 59 -2.33 0.91 4.60
CA THR A 59 -3.37 0.51 5.57
C THR A 59 -4.20 -0.70 5.11
N ILE A 60 -4.03 -1.14 3.87
CA ILE A 60 -4.61 -2.36 3.31
C ILE A 60 -3.45 -3.36 3.15
N SER A 61 -3.58 -4.53 3.77
CA SER A 61 -2.61 -5.60 3.56
C SER A 61 -2.75 -6.10 2.12
N SER A 62 -1.65 -6.18 1.37
CA SER A 62 -1.70 -6.52 -0.05
C SER A 62 -0.48 -7.29 -0.52
N ALA A 63 -0.68 -8.25 -1.43
CA ALA A 63 0.38 -9.05 -2.02
C ALA A 63 0.07 -9.35 -3.49
N ARG A 64 1.10 -9.33 -4.34
CA ARG A 64 0.99 -9.74 -5.74
C ARG A 64 0.71 -11.24 -5.81
N ILE A 65 -0.26 -11.63 -6.63
CA ILE A 65 -0.51 -13.04 -6.93
C ILE A 65 0.35 -13.43 -8.13
N HIS A 66 1.15 -14.48 -7.99
CA HIS A 66 1.98 -15.01 -9.06
C HIS A 66 1.12 -15.70 -10.13
N ILE A 67 1.46 -15.45 -11.41
CA ILE A 67 0.83 -16.08 -12.59
C ILE A 67 1.97 -16.77 -13.35
N GLU A 68 1.81 -18.06 -13.62
CA GLU A 68 2.88 -18.89 -14.20
C GLU A 68 3.23 -18.49 -15.64
N GLN A 69 2.26 -18.07 -16.44
CA GLN A 69 2.46 -17.66 -17.83
C GLN A 69 1.99 -16.23 -18.08
N VAL A 70 2.93 -15.37 -18.45
CA VAL A 70 2.69 -13.93 -18.67
C VAL A 70 2.59 -13.67 -20.17
N THR A 71 1.42 -14.00 -20.73
CA THR A 71 1.13 -13.80 -22.17
C THR A 71 0.36 -12.51 -22.43
N VAL A 72 -0.36 -12.03 -21.41
CA VAL A 72 -1.19 -10.83 -21.44
C VAL A 72 -0.63 -9.84 -20.42
N GLU A 73 -0.67 -8.55 -20.74
CA GLU A 73 -0.32 -7.53 -19.79
C GLU A 73 -1.43 -7.41 -18.73
N GLN A 74 -1.25 -8.14 -17.63
CA GLN A 74 -2.20 -8.20 -16.52
C GLN A 74 -1.47 -8.33 -15.18
N LEU A 75 -2.15 -7.96 -14.10
CA LEU A 75 -1.68 -8.22 -12.75
C LEU A 75 -2.85 -8.48 -11.80
N PHE A 76 -2.64 -9.32 -10.81
CA PHE A 76 -3.60 -9.56 -9.73
C PHE A 76 -2.93 -9.32 -8.37
N ILE A 77 -3.67 -8.67 -7.48
CA ILE A 77 -3.23 -8.35 -6.13
C ILE A 77 -4.29 -8.87 -5.16
N SER A 78 -3.85 -9.74 -4.25
CA SER A 78 -4.65 -10.14 -3.09
C SER A 78 -4.63 -8.99 -2.08
N CYS A 79 -5.80 -8.56 -1.63
CA CYS A 79 -5.97 -7.51 -0.64
C CYS A 79 -6.76 -8.03 0.57
N ASN A 80 -6.37 -7.58 1.76
CA ASN A 80 -7.09 -7.81 3.00
C ASN A 80 -7.30 -6.47 3.72
N PHE A 81 -8.57 -6.12 3.93
CA PHE A 81 -8.97 -4.94 4.67
C PHE A 81 -10.05 -5.30 5.68
N LYS A 82 -9.78 -5.07 6.97
CA LYS A 82 -10.72 -5.39 8.07
C LYS A 82 -11.24 -6.84 8.01
N SER A 83 -10.32 -7.78 7.79
CA SER A 83 -10.59 -9.21 7.65
C SER A 83 -11.40 -9.63 6.41
N ILE A 84 -11.65 -8.71 5.48
CA ILE A 84 -12.29 -9.03 4.19
C ILE A 84 -11.21 -9.18 3.14
N LYS A 85 -11.18 -10.35 2.50
CA LYS A 85 -10.26 -10.65 1.39
C LYS A 85 -10.94 -10.37 0.05
N PHE A 86 -10.23 -9.68 -0.83
CA PHE A 86 -10.67 -9.38 -2.19
C PHE A 86 -9.46 -9.29 -3.13
N ILE A 87 -9.71 -9.35 -4.43
CA ILE A 87 -8.69 -9.32 -5.47
C ILE A 87 -8.90 -8.08 -6.33
N ILE A 88 -7.81 -7.33 -6.54
CA ILE A 88 -7.74 -6.25 -7.53
C ILE A 88 -6.95 -6.75 -8.72
N GLY A 89 -7.58 -6.70 -9.90
CA GLY A 89 -6.95 -7.01 -11.18
C GLY A 89 -6.78 -5.74 -12.01
N GLY A 90 -5.62 -5.63 -12.66
CA GLY A 90 -5.37 -4.66 -13.73
C GLY A 90 -5.17 -5.40 -15.05
N LEU A 91 -5.69 -4.87 -16.16
CA LEU A 91 -5.53 -5.43 -17.50
C LEU A 91 -5.27 -4.33 -18.54
N TYR A 92 -4.40 -4.63 -19.49
CA TYR A 92 -4.27 -3.91 -20.75
C TYR A 92 -4.13 -4.92 -21.90
N ILE A 93 -5.05 -4.89 -22.85
CA ILE A 93 -4.94 -5.63 -24.11
C ILE A 93 -4.83 -4.60 -25.23
N PRO A 94 -3.76 -4.62 -26.04
CA PRO A 94 -3.64 -3.72 -27.18
C PRO A 94 -4.82 -3.86 -28.18
N PRO A 95 -5.08 -2.83 -29.00
CA PRO A 95 -6.12 -2.93 -30.02
C PRO A 95 -5.79 -3.99 -31.08
N LYS A 96 -6.83 -4.67 -31.55
CA LYS A 96 -6.78 -5.69 -32.63
C LYS A 96 -5.94 -6.93 -32.30
N MET A 97 -5.75 -7.24 -31.01
CA MET A 97 -5.08 -8.47 -30.62
C MET A 97 -5.92 -9.71 -30.98
N PRO A 98 -5.31 -10.85 -31.34
CA PRO A 98 -6.02 -12.08 -31.63
C PRO A 98 -6.77 -12.64 -30.41
N GLU A 99 -7.80 -13.45 -30.67
CA GLU A 99 -8.67 -14.08 -29.65
C GLU A 99 -7.89 -14.81 -28.55
N ILE A 100 -6.75 -15.43 -28.88
CA ILE A 100 -5.90 -16.17 -27.94
C ILE A 100 -5.50 -15.36 -26.70
N TYR A 101 -5.31 -14.03 -26.83
CA TYR A 101 -4.96 -13.18 -25.69
C TYR A 101 -6.15 -13.00 -24.74
N TYR A 102 -7.36 -12.91 -25.27
CA TYR A 102 -8.58 -12.85 -24.45
C TYR A 102 -8.83 -14.19 -23.77
N ASN A 103 -8.64 -15.31 -24.49
CA ASN A 103 -8.78 -16.66 -23.92
C ASN A 103 -7.77 -16.90 -22.78
N LYS A 104 -6.51 -16.48 -22.95
CA LYS A 104 -5.50 -16.55 -21.88
C LYS A 104 -5.85 -15.69 -20.67
N HIS A 105 -6.46 -14.53 -20.88
CA HIS A 105 -6.97 -13.72 -19.78
C HIS A 105 -8.15 -14.43 -19.06
N CYS A 106 -9.08 -15.02 -19.81
CA CYS A 106 -10.19 -15.80 -19.24
C CYS A 106 -9.68 -16.97 -18.38
N GLU A 107 -8.74 -17.76 -18.89
CA GLU A 107 -8.09 -18.86 -18.15
C GLU A 107 -7.47 -18.35 -16.83
N ALA A 108 -6.77 -17.22 -16.88
CA ALA A 108 -6.17 -16.63 -15.68
C ALA A 108 -7.22 -16.21 -14.64
N VAL A 109 -8.32 -15.60 -15.08
CA VAL A 109 -9.43 -15.17 -14.20
C VAL A 109 -10.17 -16.36 -13.61
N GLU A 110 -10.43 -17.39 -14.41
CA GLU A 110 -11.03 -18.65 -13.94
C GLU A 110 -10.16 -19.29 -12.85
N ASN A 111 -8.85 -19.41 -13.08
CA ASN A 111 -7.90 -19.91 -12.08
C ASN A 111 -7.92 -19.08 -10.79
N MET A 112 -8.09 -17.75 -10.87
CA MET A 112 -8.21 -16.90 -9.68
C MET A 112 -9.49 -17.19 -8.90
N LEU A 113 -10.62 -17.35 -9.59
CA LEU A 113 -11.90 -17.66 -8.95
C LEU A 113 -11.92 -19.07 -8.35
N GLN A 114 -11.24 -20.05 -8.99
CA GLN A 114 -11.07 -21.38 -8.43
C GLN A 114 -10.17 -21.37 -7.18
N ARG A 115 -9.05 -20.63 -7.21
CA ARG A 115 -8.12 -20.53 -6.08
C ARG A 115 -8.69 -19.73 -4.90
N PHE A 116 -9.55 -18.74 -5.17
CA PHE A 116 -10.10 -17.83 -4.18
C PHE A 116 -11.64 -17.69 -4.29
N PRO A 117 -12.41 -18.78 -4.08
CA PRO A 117 -13.83 -18.84 -4.42
C PRO A 117 -14.73 -17.90 -3.59
N LEU A 118 -14.28 -17.54 -2.39
CA LEU A 118 -15.02 -16.65 -1.48
C LEU A 118 -14.65 -15.17 -1.66
N ASN A 119 -13.60 -14.87 -2.43
CA ASN A 119 -13.11 -13.51 -2.56
C ASN A 119 -13.92 -12.75 -3.64
N LYS A 120 -14.20 -11.48 -3.37
CA LYS A 120 -14.64 -10.56 -4.42
C LYS A 120 -13.48 -10.24 -5.35
N ILE A 121 -13.72 -10.19 -6.65
CA ILE A 121 -12.73 -9.81 -7.65
C ILE A 121 -13.18 -8.56 -8.38
N TYR A 122 -12.24 -7.63 -8.62
CA TYR A 122 -12.50 -6.39 -9.34
C TYR A 122 -11.42 -6.21 -10.41
N LEU A 123 -11.80 -6.41 -11.68
CA LEU A 123 -10.91 -6.39 -12.84
C LEU A 123 -11.10 -5.07 -13.58
N PHE A 124 -10.09 -4.20 -13.49
CA PHE A 124 -10.07 -2.90 -14.16
C PHE A 124 -9.14 -2.99 -15.37
N GLY A 125 -9.58 -2.53 -16.54
CA GLY A 125 -8.68 -2.54 -17.68
C GLY A 125 -9.23 -1.92 -18.94
N ASP A 126 -8.30 -1.64 -19.86
CA ASP A 126 -8.62 -1.35 -21.25
C ASP A 126 -8.54 -2.65 -22.06
N TYR A 127 -9.71 -3.14 -22.47
CA TYR A 127 -9.83 -4.37 -23.25
C TYR A 127 -9.72 -4.10 -24.76
N ASN A 128 -9.77 -2.84 -25.21
CA ASN A 128 -9.76 -2.45 -26.61
C ASN A 128 -10.77 -3.20 -27.50
N LEU A 129 -12.01 -3.34 -27.03
CA LEU A 129 -13.15 -3.94 -27.73
C LEU A 129 -14.20 -2.87 -28.14
N PRO A 130 -13.90 -1.99 -29.11
CA PRO A 130 -14.71 -0.81 -29.40
C PRO A 130 -16.07 -1.11 -30.06
N ASP A 131 -16.23 -2.30 -30.64
CA ASP A 131 -17.44 -2.77 -31.31
C ASP A 131 -18.43 -3.45 -30.36
N ALA A 132 -18.06 -3.60 -29.08
CA ALA A 132 -18.86 -4.25 -28.06
C ALA A 132 -19.75 -3.28 -27.30
N ARG A 133 -21.04 -3.65 -27.17
CA ARG A 133 -21.97 -3.06 -26.20
C ARG A 133 -22.25 -4.06 -25.10
N TRP A 134 -22.01 -3.65 -23.86
CA TRP A 134 -22.06 -4.52 -22.69
C TRP A 134 -23.38 -4.36 -21.94
N PHE A 135 -23.92 -5.47 -21.46
CA PHE A 135 -25.13 -5.51 -20.66
C PHE A 135 -24.97 -6.55 -19.55
N ASN A 136 -25.83 -6.51 -18.54
CA ASN A 136 -25.87 -7.55 -17.52
C ASN A 136 -27.27 -8.15 -17.42
N ASP A 137 -27.33 -9.42 -17.04
CA ASP A 137 -28.55 -10.09 -16.63
C ASP A 137 -28.41 -10.75 -15.26
N ASP A 138 -29.31 -11.67 -14.93
CA ASP A 138 -29.26 -12.39 -13.66
C ASP A 138 -28.07 -13.36 -13.58
N TYR A 139 -27.54 -13.81 -14.72
CA TYR A 139 -26.50 -14.82 -14.83
C TYR A 139 -25.10 -14.24 -15.05
N GLY A 140 -24.97 -13.02 -15.59
CA GLY A 140 -23.67 -12.40 -15.80
C GLY A 140 -23.69 -11.29 -16.84
N VAL A 141 -22.51 -10.99 -17.37
CA VAL A 141 -22.33 -10.08 -18.49
C VAL A 141 -22.82 -10.71 -19.80
N ARG A 142 -23.41 -9.87 -20.66
CA ARG A 142 -23.78 -10.15 -22.04
C ARG A 142 -23.22 -9.07 -22.95
N VAL A 143 -23.12 -9.39 -24.25
CA VAL A 143 -22.59 -8.46 -25.25
C VAL A 143 -23.44 -8.45 -26.52
N GLU A 144 -23.59 -7.27 -27.12
CA GLU A 144 -24.08 -7.06 -28.47
C GLU A 144 -22.90 -6.56 -29.33
N CYS A 145 -22.48 -7.35 -30.32
CA CYS A 145 -21.38 -7.05 -31.25
C CYS A 145 -21.46 -7.96 -32.49
N PRO A 146 -20.68 -7.70 -33.55
CA PRO A 146 -20.53 -8.64 -34.67
C PRO A 146 -20.02 -10.00 -34.18
N GLY A 147 -20.51 -11.10 -34.78
CA GLY A 147 -20.14 -12.46 -34.36
C GLY A 147 -18.64 -12.80 -34.47
N THR A 148 -17.88 -12.01 -35.22
CA THR A 148 -16.42 -12.12 -35.35
C THR A 148 -15.65 -11.37 -34.27
N SER A 149 -16.33 -10.66 -33.36
CA SER A 149 -15.69 -9.89 -32.30
C SER A 149 -15.17 -10.79 -31.19
N ASN A 150 -13.94 -10.52 -30.72
CA ASN A 150 -13.38 -11.19 -29.54
C ASN A 150 -14.22 -10.95 -28.26
N ALA A 151 -15.10 -9.94 -28.28
CA ALA A 151 -15.99 -9.66 -27.16
C ALA A 151 -17.01 -10.79 -26.91
N VAL A 152 -17.36 -11.57 -27.94
CA VAL A 152 -18.31 -12.70 -27.81
C VAL A 152 -17.75 -13.77 -26.87
N GLY A 153 -16.55 -14.26 -27.13
CA GLY A 153 -15.90 -15.30 -26.31
C GLY A 153 -15.64 -14.81 -24.89
N LEU A 154 -15.19 -13.56 -24.74
CA LEU A 154 -14.99 -12.94 -23.43
C LEU A 154 -16.29 -12.88 -22.62
N ALA A 155 -17.38 -12.38 -23.22
CA ALA A 155 -18.67 -12.26 -22.55
C ALA A 155 -19.25 -13.62 -22.15
N GLN A 156 -19.12 -14.64 -23.00
CA GLN A 156 -19.57 -16.00 -22.70
C GLN A 156 -18.84 -16.59 -21.49
N GLN A 157 -17.51 -16.49 -21.46
CA GLN A 157 -16.70 -17.00 -20.35
C GLN A 157 -16.95 -16.23 -19.06
N PHE A 158 -16.96 -14.89 -19.13
CA PHE A 158 -17.20 -14.06 -17.94
C PHE A 158 -18.65 -14.16 -17.44
N GLY A 159 -19.61 -14.36 -18.34
CA GLY A 159 -21.00 -14.68 -18.00
C GLY A 159 -21.09 -16.02 -17.25
N PHE A 160 -20.40 -17.07 -17.73
CA PHE A 160 -20.33 -18.36 -17.03
C PHE A 160 -19.74 -18.24 -15.61
N LEU A 161 -18.73 -17.38 -15.44
CA LEU A 161 -18.11 -17.08 -14.16
C LEU A 161 -18.94 -16.13 -13.27
N GLN A 162 -20.15 -15.75 -13.70
CA GLN A 162 -21.03 -14.78 -13.03
C GLN A 162 -20.34 -13.43 -12.74
N LEU A 163 -19.53 -12.97 -13.69
CA LEU A 163 -18.96 -11.64 -13.67
C LEU A 163 -19.87 -10.66 -14.39
N TYR A 164 -19.91 -9.43 -13.88
CA TYR A 164 -20.72 -8.33 -14.38
C TYR A 164 -19.82 -7.19 -14.83
N GLN A 165 -20.13 -6.59 -15.97
CA GLN A 165 -19.47 -5.37 -16.45
C GLN A 165 -20.19 -4.16 -15.83
N LEU A 166 -19.51 -3.35 -15.02
CA LEU A 166 -20.17 -2.25 -14.27
C LEU A 166 -19.73 -0.84 -14.69
N ASN A 167 -18.75 -0.71 -15.59
CA ASN A 167 -18.34 0.61 -16.06
C ASN A 167 -19.23 1.08 -17.21
N GLU A 168 -20.23 1.89 -16.89
CA GLU A 168 -21.15 2.47 -17.87
C GLU A 168 -20.69 3.84 -18.41
N ILE A 169 -19.43 4.23 -18.19
CA ILE A 169 -18.89 5.52 -18.67
C ILE A 169 -18.22 5.29 -20.03
N PRO A 170 -18.83 5.72 -21.15
CA PRO A 170 -18.18 5.65 -22.44
C PRO A 170 -17.22 6.82 -22.65
N ASN A 171 -16.32 6.67 -23.61
CA ASN A 171 -15.46 7.75 -24.07
C ASN A 171 -16.21 8.83 -24.87
N SER A 172 -15.49 9.82 -25.39
CA SER A 172 -16.08 10.98 -26.10
C SER A 172 -16.83 10.59 -27.38
N ARG A 173 -16.66 9.36 -27.87
CA ARG A 173 -17.32 8.80 -29.06
C ARG A 173 -18.42 7.78 -28.72
N ASN A 174 -18.84 7.71 -27.46
CA ASN A 174 -19.81 6.74 -26.96
C ASN A 174 -19.33 5.27 -27.08
N ILE A 175 -18.02 5.03 -26.94
CA ILE A 175 -17.39 3.70 -27.02
C ILE A 175 -16.88 3.29 -25.62
N TYR A 176 -17.04 2.01 -25.27
CA TYR A 176 -16.65 1.42 -23.99
C TYR A 176 -15.32 0.65 -24.12
N LEU A 177 -14.20 1.36 -23.96
CA LEU A 177 -12.87 0.75 -23.96
C LEU A 177 -12.48 0.26 -22.56
N ASP A 178 -12.64 1.14 -21.57
CA ASP A 178 -12.35 0.84 -20.18
C ASP A 178 -13.50 0.03 -19.56
N LEU A 179 -13.22 -1.17 -19.05
CA LEU A 179 -14.19 -2.06 -18.45
C LEU A 179 -13.87 -2.34 -16.98
N LEU A 180 -14.92 -2.64 -16.21
CA LEU A 180 -14.83 -3.14 -14.84
C LEU A 180 -15.63 -4.43 -14.76
N PHE A 181 -14.95 -5.59 -14.69
CA PHE A 181 -15.60 -6.88 -14.46
C PHE A 181 -15.49 -7.30 -12.99
N THR A 182 -16.60 -7.77 -12.41
CA THR A 182 -16.61 -8.17 -10.99
C THR A 182 -17.74 -9.17 -10.67
N ASN A 183 -17.55 -9.99 -9.64
CA ASN A 183 -18.61 -10.82 -9.03
C ASN A 183 -19.38 -10.08 -7.90
N ASP A 184 -19.32 -8.75 -7.89
CA ASP A 184 -20.02 -7.88 -6.94
C ASP A 184 -20.93 -6.86 -7.67
N LYS A 185 -22.23 -7.13 -7.73
CA LYS A 185 -23.23 -6.24 -8.34
C LYS A 185 -23.40 -4.90 -7.61
N ASN A 186 -22.90 -4.78 -6.37
CA ASN A 186 -23.18 -3.63 -5.52
C ASN A 186 -22.12 -2.52 -5.64
N VAL A 187 -21.18 -2.64 -6.56
CA VAL A 187 -20.19 -1.58 -6.81
C VAL A 187 -20.89 -0.38 -7.42
N GLN A 188 -20.72 0.77 -6.77
CA GLN A 188 -21.21 2.05 -7.30
C GLN A 188 -20.05 2.79 -7.95
N LEU A 189 -20.24 3.16 -9.22
CA LEU A 189 -19.24 3.80 -10.08
C LEU A 189 -19.69 5.19 -10.49
N SER A 190 -18.75 6.12 -10.63
CA SER A 190 -18.99 7.46 -11.16
C SER A 190 -17.73 8.05 -11.82
N LYS A 191 -17.90 9.12 -12.62
CA LYS A 191 -16.74 9.86 -13.16
C LYS A 191 -15.91 10.43 -12.00
N SER A 192 -14.60 10.19 -12.03
CA SER A 192 -13.67 10.63 -11.01
C SER A 192 -13.69 12.14 -10.86
N LYS A 193 -13.79 12.62 -9.61
CA LYS A 193 -13.70 14.05 -9.29
C LYS A 193 -12.33 14.47 -8.78
N ASP A 194 -11.54 13.52 -8.26
CA ASP A 194 -10.13 13.72 -7.89
C ASP A 194 -9.15 13.10 -8.91
N PHE A 195 -9.45 13.18 -10.22
CA PHE A 195 -8.62 12.57 -11.27
C PHE A 195 -7.14 12.96 -11.17
N ILE A 196 -6.24 11.98 -11.33
CA ILE A 196 -4.78 12.21 -11.28
C ILE A 196 -4.29 12.76 -12.61
N PHE A 197 -4.81 12.21 -13.71
CA PHE A 197 -4.53 12.59 -15.09
C PHE A 197 -5.75 13.27 -15.69
N ALA A 198 -5.52 14.21 -16.60
CA ALA A 198 -6.60 14.82 -17.35
C ALA A 198 -7.27 13.77 -18.23
N ASP A 199 -8.58 13.89 -18.41
CA ASP A 199 -9.33 13.06 -19.34
C ASP A 199 -8.83 13.25 -20.78
N SER A 200 -8.95 12.20 -21.59
CA SER A 200 -8.61 12.23 -23.02
C SER A 200 -9.85 11.95 -23.88
N LEU A 201 -9.68 12.03 -25.21
CA LEU A 201 -10.75 11.64 -26.15
C LEU A 201 -11.18 10.18 -25.97
N HIS A 202 -10.24 9.32 -25.55
CA HIS A 202 -10.40 7.86 -25.52
C HIS A 202 -10.69 7.31 -24.12
N HIS A 203 -10.25 8.00 -23.06
CA HIS A 203 -10.35 7.50 -21.68
C HIS A 203 -10.82 8.61 -20.74
N PHE A 204 -11.75 8.26 -19.87
CA PHE A 204 -12.21 9.10 -18.76
C PHE A 204 -11.85 8.44 -17.44
N SER A 205 -11.33 9.23 -16.50
CA SER A 205 -11.07 8.71 -15.15
C SER A 205 -12.39 8.40 -14.43
N TYR A 206 -12.48 7.22 -13.82
CA TYR A 206 -13.63 6.82 -13.01
C TYR A 206 -13.21 6.40 -11.60
N GLU A 207 -14.16 6.49 -10.67
CA GLU A 207 -14.00 6.07 -9.30
C GLU A 207 -15.15 5.14 -8.90
N CYS A 208 -14.85 4.14 -8.07
CA CYS A 208 -15.84 3.25 -7.52
C CYS A 208 -15.64 3.04 -6.02
N THR A 209 -16.72 2.73 -5.32
CA THR A 209 -16.68 2.36 -3.89
C THR A 209 -16.90 0.86 -3.75
N LEU A 210 -15.95 0.18 -3.13
CA LEU A 210 -16.07 -1.24 -2.81
C LEU A 210 -16.80 -1.39 -1.46
N ASN A 211 -17.97 -2.02 -1.49
CA ASN A 211 -18.79 -2.23 -0.29
C ASN A 211 -18.33 -3.48 0.46
N LEU A 212 -17.22 -3.33 1.18
CA LEU A 212 -16.64 -4.41 1.98
C LEU A 212 -17.37 -4.48 3.33
N PHE A 213 -18.44 -5.30 3.40
CA PHE A 213 -19.18 -5.55 4.65
C PHE A 213 -18.47 -6.61 5.49
N SER A 214 -18.12 -6.27 6.74
CA SER A 214 -17.70 -7.23 7.75
C SER A 214 -18.79 -7.29 8.80
N ASN A 215 -19.33 -8.48 9.05
CA ASN A 215 -20.20 -8.72 10.22
C ASN A 215 -19.41 -8.79 11.52
N ASN A 216 -18.07 -8.83 11.44
CA ASN A 216 -17.20 -8.88 12.61
C ASN A 216 -16.78 -7.45 12.97
N GLN A 217 -17.39 -6.92 14.04
CA GLN A 217 -17.00 -5.64 14.65
C GLN A 217 -15.57 -5.67 15.22
N ASP A 218 -15.00 -6.86 15.42
CA ASP A 218 -13.65 -7.02 15.96
C ASP A 218 -12.70 -7.54 14.88
N SER A 219 -12.22 -6.63 14.04
CA SER A 219 -10.94 -6.82 13.40
C SER A 219 -10.06 -5.67 13.85
N SER A 220 -9.38 -5.89 14.97
CA SER A 220 -8.21 -5.10 15.35
C SER A 220 -7.23 -5.18 14.18
N THR A 221 -7.29 -4.17 13.31
CA THR A 221 -6.17 -3.88 12.41
C THR A 221 -4.94 -3.80 13.30
N LEU A 222 -4.01 -4.74 13.12
CA LEU A 222 -2.70 -4.80 13.77
C LEU A 222 -1.90 -3.56 13.38
N TYR A 223 -2.25 -2.41 13.96
CA TYR A 223 -1.40 -1.25 13.95
C TYR A 223 -0.32 -1.54 14.99
N LEU A 224 0.90 -1.78 14.53
CA LEU A 224 2.07 -1.70 15.39
C LEU A 224 2.06 -0.29 16.01
N HIS A 225 1.67 -0.20 17.28
CA HIS A 225 1.77 1.04 18.02
C HIS A 225 3.16 1.07 18.61
N ASP A 226 4.10 1.58 17.81
CA ASP A 226 5.44 1.84 18.31
C ASP A 226 5.33 2.96 19.34
N PHE A 227 5.74 2.68 20.56
CA PHE A 227 5.88 3.68 21.61
C PHE A 227 7.37 3.86 21.90
N TYR A 228 7.75 5.05 22.33
CA TYR A 228 9.09 5.32 22.83
C TYR A 228 9.01 6.13 24.12
N TYR A 229 9.96 5.89 25.00
CA TYR A 229 10.16 6.71 26.19
C TYR A 229 10.81 8.02 25.79
N ASP A 230 10.11 9.13 26.03
CA ASP A 230 10.59 10.47 25.69
C ASP A 230 11.51 11.02 26.78
N PHE A 231 12.74 10.52 26.81
CA PHE A 231 13.77 10.94 27.76
C PHE A 231 14.03 12.45 27.71
N LYS A 232 13.82 13.12 26.57
CA LYS A 232 13.96 14.58 26.46
C LYS A 232 13.00 15.33 27.40
N ASN A 233 11.82 14.77 27.66
CA ASN A 233 10.81 15.38 28.52
C ASN A 233 10.57 14.57 29.81
N ALA A 234 11.54 13.77 30.24
CA ALA A 234 11.45 13.00 31.46
C ALA A 234 11.44 13.90 32.71
N ASN A 235 10.69 13.48 33.74
CA ASN A 235 10.78 14.08 35.07
C ASN A 235 12.02 13.52 35.80
N TYR A 236 13.19 14.04 35.43
CA TYR A 236 14.46 13.61 36.01
C TYR A 236 14.56 13.87 37.52
N PHE A 237 13.90 14.90 38.03
CA PHE A 237 13.85 15.15 39.48
C PHE A 237 13.12 14.01 40.22
N GLY A 238 11.94 13.62 39.71
CA GLY A 238 11.19 12.47 40.24
C GLY A 238 11.96 11.15 40.10
N LEU A 239 12.56 10.91 38.93
CA LEU A 239 13.36 9.72 38.68
C LEU A 239 14.56 9.62 39.63
N ASN A 240 15.29 10.72 39.82
CA ASN A 240 16.45 10.74 40.72
C ASN A 240 16.04 10.51 42.17
N ASN A 241 14.95 11.13 42.64
CA ASN A 241 14.44 10.91 44.00
C ASN A 241 13.99 9.46 44.20
N PHE A 242 13.32 8.87 43.20
CA PHE A 242 12.95 7.47 43.22
C PHE A 242 14.18 6.56 43.34
N LEU A 243 15.18 6.73 42.46
CA LEU A 243 16.39 5.92 42.49
C LEU A 243 17.22 6.12 43.76
N ALA A 244 17.22 7.34 44.33
CA ALA A 244 17.88 7.64 45.60
C ALA A 244 17.17 7.00 46.81
N SER A 245 15.87 6.70 46.69
CA SER A 245 15.10 6.04 47.76
C SER A 245 15.28 4.52 47.81
N VAL A 246 15.90 3.93 46.78
CA VAL A 246 16.12 2.49 46.68
C VAL A 246 17.25 2.07 47.62
N ARG A 247 17.03 1.01 48.40
CA ARG A 247 18.05 0.37 49.25
C ARG A 247 18.91 -0.60 48.43
N TRP A 248 19.85 -0.06 47.67
CA TRP A 248 20.66 -0.83 46.72
C TRP A 248 21.44 -1.99 47.35
N GLU A 249 21.86 -1.86 48.61
CA GLU A 249 22.54 -2.91 49.35
C GLU A 249 21.68 -4.18 49.49
N GLN A 250 20.35 -4.02 49.60
CA GLN A 250 19.42 -5.16 49.62
C GLN A 250 19.11 -5.68 48.21
N CYS A 251 19.12 -4.81 47.21
CA CYS A 251 18.89 -5.21 45.82
C CYS A 251 20.04 -6.09 45.28
N PHE A 252 21.25 -5.87 45.79
CA PHE A 252 22.48 -6.56 45.37
C PHE A 252 22.95 -7.66 46.34
N SER A 253 22.09 -8.11 47.27
CA SER A 253 22.47 -9.13 48.26
C SER A 253 22.40 -10.57 47.74
N ASN A 254 21.84 -10.78 46.55
CA ASN A 254 21.61 -12.12 45.99
C ASN A 254 22.73 -12.50 45.00
N ASN A 255 22.60 -13.66 44.34
CA ASN A 255 23.51 -14.01 43.25
C ASN A 255 23.47 -12.96 42.13
N ILE A 256 24.47 -12.99 41.25
CA ILE A 256 24.65 -11.98 40.21
C ILE A 256 23.44 -11.87 39.26
N ASN A 257 22.80 -12.99 38.92
CA ASN A 257 21.65 -13.00 38.02
C ASN A 257 20.45 -12.31 38.66
N ASP A 258 20.14 -12.64 39.91
CA ASP A 258 19.04 -12.04 40.65
C ASP A 258 19.28 -10.55 40.91
N SER A 259 20.53 -10.18 41.22
CA SER A 259 20.91 -8.78 41.44
C SER A 259 20.77 -7.95 40.17
N VAL A 260 21.15 -8.50 39.02
CA VAL A 260 20.99 -7.86 37.71
C VAL A 260 19.51 -7.76 37.34
N ASN A 261 18.71 -8.79 37.59
CA ASN A 261 17.26 -8.75 37.37
C ASN A 261 16.60 -7.66 38.22
N ASN A 262 16.89 -7.61 39.52
CA ASN A 262 16.38 -6.58 40.43
C ASN A 262 16.77 -5.17 39.96
N PHE A 263 18.01 -4.98 39.51
CA PHE A 263 18.47 -3.70 38.97
C PHE A 263 17.62 -3.26 37.77
N TYR A 264 17.44 -4.14 36.79
CA TYR A 264 16.67 -3.82 35.59
C TYR A 264 15.18 -3.61 35.89
N GLU A 265 14.59 -4.36 36.83
CA GLU A 265 13.21 -4.16 37.25
C GLU A 265 12.99 -2.78 37.88
N ILE A 266 13.87 -2.38 38.80
CA ILE A 266 13.81 -1.06 39.45
C ILE A 266 14.00 0.06 38.43
N LEU A 267 14.97 -0.10 37.52
CA LEU A 267 15.21 0.88 36.47
C LEU A 267 14.02 0.99 35.52
N ALA A 268 13.45 -0.14 35.09
CA ALA A 268 12.27 -0.18 34.24
C ALA A 268 11.07 0.48 34.91
N MET A 269 10.87 0.25 36.21
CA MET A 269 9.82 0.90 37.00
C MET A 269 10.03 2.41 37.08
N GLY A 270 11.24 2.87 37.35
CA GLY A 270 11.58 4.29 37.33
C GLY A 270 11.32 4.94 35.97
N ILE A 271 11.74 4.29 34.88
CA ILE A 271 11.48 4.77 33.52
C ILE A 271 9.97 4.83 33.25
N ALA A 272 9.20 3.80 33.61
CA ALA A 272 7.76 3.76 33.38
C ALA A 272 7.00 4.84 34.17
N LEU A 273 7.43 5.15 35.39
CA LEU A 273 6.79 6.15 36.25
C LEU A 273 7.15 7.60 35.87
N PHE A 274 8.39 7.84 35.43
CA PHE A 274 8.93 9.20 35.32
C PHE A 274 9.31 9.63 33.90
N VAL A 275 9.30 8.72 32.93
CA VAL A 275 9.57 9.04 31.52
C VAL A 275 8.27 8.92 30.72
N PRO A 276 7.77 10.01 30.11
CA PRO A 276 6.54 9.95 29.32
C PRO A 276 6.66 8.94 28.18
N LEU A 277 5.72 8.02 28.11
CA LEU A 277 5.57 7.12 26.98
C LEU A 277 4.84 7.84 25.85
N LYS A 278 5.52 8.10 24.74
CA LYS A 278 4.94 8.75 23.57
C LYS A 278 4.72 7.76 22.44
N LYS A 279 3.59 7.90 21.77
CA LYS A 279 3.32 7.16 20.54
C LYS A 279 4.23 7.68 19.43
N TYR A 280 4.95 6.79 18.79
CA TYR A 280 5.63 7.08 17.54
C TYR A 280 4.56 7.30 16.45
N ILE A 281 4.54 8.50 15.89
CA ILE A 281 3.67 8.84 14.77
C ILE A 281 4.60 9.21 13.63
N SER A 282 4.91 8.23 12.78
CA SER A 282 5.56 8.54 11.51
C SER A 282 4.60 9.39 10.66
N SER A 283 5.10 10.49 10.10
CA SER A 283 4.30 11.23 9.15
C SER A 283 4.14 10.38 7.88
N SER A 284 2.89 10.17 7.49
CA SER A 284 2.51 9.61 6.19
C SER A 284 2.84 10.55 5.03
N PHE A 285 3.18 11.82 5.29
CA PHE A 285 3.46 12.78 4.24
C PHE A 285 4.94 12.81 3.86
N PRO A 286 5.26 12.98 2.57
CA PRO A 286 6.63 13.19 2.12
C PRO A 286 7.32 14.33 2.88
N LYS A 287 8.62 14.19 3.12
CA LYS A 287 9.42 15.18 3.88
C LYS A 287 9.34 16.60 3.32
N TRP A 288 9.12 16.75 2.01
CA TRP A 288 8.98 18.03 1.32
C TRP A 288 7.58 18.66 1.46
N PHE A 289 6.62 18.01 2.11
CA PHE A 289 5.31 18.60 2.37
C PHE A 289 5.39 19.64 3.50
N SER A 290 5.08 20.89 3.17
CA SER A 290 4.87 21.94 4.17
C SER A 290 3.70 21.59 5.11
N PRO A 291 3.64 22.16 6.34
CA PRO A 291 2.49 22.02 7.23
C PRO A 291 1.17 22.41 6.55
N GLU A 292 1.21 23.47 5.72
CA GLU A 292 0.08 23.94 4.91
C GLU A 292 -0.39 22.87 3.91
N LEU A 293 0.54 22.28 3.13
CA LEU A 293 0.19 21.24 2.16
C LEU A 293 -0.40 19.99 2.84
N ARG A 294 0.13 19.62 4.02
CA ARG A 294 -0.43 18.52 4.83
C ARG A 294 -1.86 18.82 5.25
N TYR A 295 -2.11 20.04 5.75
CA TYR A 295 -3.45 20.48 6.14
C TYR A 295 -4.43 20.44 4.96
N ILE A 296 -4.09 21.09 3.84
CA ILE A 296 -4.95 21.15 2.65
C ILE A 296 -5.22 19.76 2.10
N THR A 297 -4.20 18.90 2.01
CA THR A 297 -4.37 17.51 1.54
C THR A 297 -5.35 16.74 2.43
N SER A 298 -5.25 16.93 3.76
CA SER A 298 -6.13 16.27 4.73
C SER A 298 -7.58 16.77 4.62
N GLN A 299 -7.77 18.09 4.49
CA GLN A 299 -9.09 18.68 4.25
C GLN A 299 -9.70 18.22 2.93
N LYS A 300 -8.91 18.19 1.85
CA LYS A 300 -9.35 17.70 0.54
C LYS A 300 -9.85 16.26 0.63
N ARG A 301 -9.11 15.37 1.28
CA ARG A 301 -9.48 13.97 1.49
C ARG A 301 -10.79 13.83 2.27
N LYS A 302 -10.91 14.58 3.38
CA LYS A 302 -12.12 14.60 4.20
C LYS A 302 -13.33 15.03 3.39
N MET A 303 -13.19 16.14 2.64
CA MET A 303 -14.29 16.69 1.86
C MET A 303 -14.71 15.76 0.72
N HIS A 304 -13.74 15.14 0.03
CA HIS A 304 -14.04 14.15 -1.01
C HIS A 304 -14.87 12.99 -0.45
N LYS A 305 -14.45 12.43 0.69
CA LYS A 305 -15.17 11.33 1.34
C LYS A 305 -16.59 11.71 1.77
N THR A 306 -16.77 12.93 2.30
CA THR A 306 -18.09 13.46 2.70
C THR A 306 -19.01 13.57 1.48
N TYR A 307 -18.57 14.32 0.47
CA TYR A 307 -19.34 14.53 -0.76
C TYR A 307 -19.70 13.21 -1.46
N SER A 308 -18.73 12.29 -1.62
CA SER A 308 -19.00 11.00 -2.25
C SER A 308 -19.99 10.15 -1.43
N LYS A 309 -19.97 10.21 -0.10
CA LYS A 309 -20.96 9.51 0.75
C LYS A 309 -22.36 10.07 0.58
N GLU A 310 -22.51 11.40 0.57
CA GLU A 310 -23.80 12.04 0.39
C GLU A 310 -24.38 11.78 -1.00
N LEU A 311 -23.55 11.81 -2.05
CA LEU A 311 -23.97 11.49 -3.42
C LEU A 311 -24.54 10.06 -3.51
N ARG A 312 -23.91 9.09 -2.84
CA ARG A 312 -24.38 7.70 -2.78
C ARG A 312 -25.74 7.59 -2.09
N TYR A 313 -25.91 8.23 -0.93
CA TYR A 313 -27.18 8.22 -0.19
C TYR A 313 -28.34 8.78 -1.02
N ILE A 314 -28.10 9.86 -1.77
CA ILE A 314 -29.10 10.47 -2.67
C ILE A 314 -29.42 9.56 -3.87
N THR A 315 -28.46 8.75 -4.32
CA THR A 315 -28.62 7.87 -5.48
C THR A 315 -29.36 6.59 -5.10
N SER A 316 -29.13 6.04 -3.90
CA SER A 316 -29.77 4.81 -3.43
C SER A 316 -31.22 5.02 -2.98
N GLN A 317 -31.57 6.18 -2.41
CA GLN A 317 -32.93 6.48 -1.96
C GLN A 317 -33.67 7.31 -3.02
N LYS A 318 -34.78 6.81 -3.58
CA LYS A 318 -35.64 7.53 -4.54
C LYS A 318 -36.27 8.82 -3.94
N ARG A 319 -35.47 9.88 -3.85
CA ARG A 319 -35.69 11.34 -3.99
C ARG A 319 -36.88 12.08 -3.33
N LYS A 320 -37.79 11.49 -2.55
CA LYS A 320 -39.00 12.23 -2.13
C LYS A 320 -38.85 13.23 -0.98
N MET A 321 -37.91 13.07 -0.04
CA MET A 321 -37.90 13.89 1.20
C MET A 321 -36.65 14.78 1.44
N HIS A 322 -35.59 14.63 0.65
CA HIS A 322 -34.27 15.28 0.88
C HIS A 322 -33.91 16.39 -0.15
N LYS A 323 -34.87 16.89 -0.92
CA LYS A 323 -34.60 17.42 -2.27
C LYS A 323 -33.98 18.84 -2.34
N THR A 324 -34.07 19.67 -1.30
CA THR A 324 -33.67 21.10 -1.40
C THR A 324 -32.50 21.44 -0.48
N TYR A 325 -32.61 21.19 0.84
CA TYR A 325 -31.54 21.48 1.82
C TYR A 325 -30.26 20.65 1.58
N SER A 326 -30.40 19.34 1.37
CA SER A 326 -29.26 18.44 1.13
C SER A 326 -28.58 18.69 -0.23
N LYS A 327 -29.31 19.20 -1.24
CA LYS A 327 -28.70 19.59 -2.52
C LYS A 327 -27.82 20.84 -2.40
N SER A 328 -28.25 21.81 -1.59
CA SER A 328 -27.45 23.01 -1.32
C SER A 328 -26.16 22.66 -0.57
N GLN A 329 -26.25 21.81 0.46
CA GLN A 329 -25.09 21.32 1.22
C GLN A 329 -24.13 20.51 0.34
N LEU A 330 -24.66 19.57 -0.45
CA LEU A 330 -23.85 18.75 -1.37
C LEU A 330 -23.13 19.62 -2.41
N HIS A 331 -23.81 20.66 -2.91
CA HIS A 331 -23.22 21.59 -3.86
C HIS A 331 -22.12 22.44 -3.21
N SER A 332 -22.34 22.96 -1.99
CA SER A 332 -21.30 23.70 -1.27
C SER A 332 -20.10 22.82 -0.91
N ASP A 333 -20.33 21.57 -0.53
CA ASP A 333 -19.27 20.60 -0.21
C ASP A 333 -18.47 20.24 -1.46
N TYR A 334 -19.14 20.07 -2.60
CA TYR A 334 -18.49 19.88 -3.90
C TYR A 334 -17.64 21.09 -4.30
N LEU A 335 -18.17 22.31 -4.21
CA LEU A 335 -17.42 23.52 -4.51
C LEU A 335 -16.20 23.65 -3.59
N ARG A 336 -16.37 23.34 -2.30
CA ARG A 336 -15.27 23.35 -1.33
C ARG A 336 -14.21 22.31 -1.67
N PHE A 337 -14.61 21.11 -2.09
CA PHE A 337 -13.69 20.09 -2.57
C PHE A 337 -12.91 20.58 -3.81
N CYS A 338 -13.57 21.18 -4.79
CA CYS A 338 -12.93 21.73 -5.99
C CYS A 338 -11.91 22.84 -5.67
N GLN A 339 -12.25 23.74 -4.74
CA GLN A 339 -11.33 24.76 -4.23
C GLN A 339 -10.10 24.11 -3.59
N LEU A 340 -10.32 23.17 -2.66
CA LEU A 340 -9.24 22.46 -1.97
C LEU A 340 -8.36 21.65 -2.93
N ARG A 341 -8.94 21.06 -3.99
CA ARG A 341 -8.20 20.33 -5.03
C ARG A 341 -7.31 21.26 -5.85
N THR A 342 -7.84 22.40 -6.26
CA THR A 342 -7.09 23.43 -7.01
C THR A 342 -5.95 23.97 -6.17
N GLU A 343 -6.23 24.31 -4.91
CA GLU A 343 -5.24 24.85 -3.99
C GLU A 343 -4.18 23.81 -3.62
N CYS A 344 -4.57 22.56 -3.39
CA CYS A 344 -3.65 21.45 -3.16
C CYS A 344 -2.69 21.27 -4.34
N LYS A 345 -3.18 21.34 -5.59
CA LYS A 345 -2.33 21.27 -6.79
C LYS A 345 -1.30 22.40 -6.81
N ARG A 346 -1.75 23.64 -6.61
CA ARG A 346 -0.91 24.84 -6.60
C ARG A 346 0.19 24.77 -5.53
N VAL A 347 -0.19 24.55 -4.26
CA VAL A 347 0.76 24.49 -3.13
C VAL A 347 1.74 23.32 -3.28
N ARG A 348 1.27 22.18 -3.79
CA ARG A 348 2.14 21.02 -4.07
C ARG A 348 3.22 21.34 -5.08
N GLU A 349 2.87 22.01 -6.18
CA GLU A 349 3.83 22.41 -7.21
C GLU A 349 4.88 23.38 -6.62
N VAL A 350 4.45 24.36 -5.84
CA VAL A 350 5.36 25.30 -5.15
C VAL A 350 6.30 24.59 -4.19
N CYS A 351 5.78 23.73 -3.30
CA CYS A 351 6.59 22.98 -2.34
C CYS A 351 7.63 22.08 -3.04
N TRP A 352 7.24 21.43 -4.14
CA TRP A 352 8.16 20.59 -4.90
C TRP A 352 9.27 21.40 -5.57
N SER A 353 8.92 22.51 -6.23
CA SER A 353 9.90 23.40 -6.87
C SER A 353 10.88 23.97 -5.85
N GLN A 354 10.40 24.38 -4.67
CA GLN A 354 11.26 24.85 -3.58
C GLN A 354 12.19 23.77 -3.07
N TYR A 355 11.68 22.54 -2.87
CA TYR A 355 12.47 21.41 -2.41
C TYR A 355 13.60 21.06 -3.40
N ILE A 356 13.29 20.92 -4.69
CA ILE A 356 14.29 20.61 -5.71
C ILE A 356 15.28 21.76 -5.89
N SER A 357 14.81 23.01 -5.88
CA SER A 357 15.69 24.18 -5.93
C SER A 357 16.68 24.18 -4.77
N HIS A 358 16.22 23.88 -3.55
CA HIS A 358 17.10 23.77 -2.38
C HIS A 358 18.12 22.64 -2.54
N VAL A 359 17.71 21.44 -2.98
CA VAL A 359 18.63 20.31 -3.22
C VAL A 359 19.71 20.69 -4.25
N ASN A 360 19.33 21.40 -5.31
CA ASN A 360 20.26 21.83 -6.36
C ASN A 360 21.21 22.94 -5.90
N ASN A 361 20.70 23.95 -5.19
CA ASN A 361 21.50 25.07 -4.71
C ASN A 361 22.52 24.61 -3.65
N GLU A 362 22.13 23.69 -2.77
CA GLU A 362 23.00 23.12 -1.75
C GLU A 362 23.96 22.04 -2.29
N PHE A 363 23.87 21.66 -3.58
CA PHE A 363 24.68 20.58 -4.13
C PHE A 363 26.19 20.82 -3.95
N LYS A 364 26.64 22.06 -4.16
CA LYS A 364 28.07 22.43 -4.04
C LYS A 364 28.49 22.71 -2.60
N THR A 365 27.62 23.30 -1.79
CA THR A 365 27.93 23.74 -0.41
C THR A 365 27.70 22.65 0.63
N ASN A 366 26.68 21.82 0.45
CA ASN A 366 26.34 20.73 1.34
C ASN A 366 25.75 19.53 0.55
N PRO A 367 26.61 18.72 -0.10
CA PRO A 367 26.17 17.61 -0.95
C PRO A 367 25.38 16.53 -0.19
N ARG A 368 25.33 16.57 1.15
CA ARG A 368 24.54 15.63 1.96
C ARG A 368 23.06 15.67 1.61
N TYR A 369 22.51 16.82 1.21
CA TYR A 369 21.10 16.93 0.80
C TYR A 369 20.82 16.18 -0.51
N PHE A 370 21.70 16.34 -1.50
CA PHE A 370 21.62 15.59 -2.75
C PHE A 370 21.77 14.09 -2.52
N TRP A 371 22.80 13.67 -1.78
CA TRP A 371 22.99 12.25 -1.50
C TRP A 371 21.86 11.67 -0.63
N LYS A 372 21.23 12.47 0.24
CA LYS A 372 20.03 12.08 0.95
C LYS A 372 18.84 11.91 0.01
N TYR A 373 18.64 12.82 -0.94
CA TYR A 373 17.62 12.69 -1.98
C TYR A 373 17.83 11.43 -2.83
N VAL A 374 19.06 11.19 -3.31
CA VAL A 374 19.41 9.98 -4.07
C VAL A 374 19.24 8.70 -3.24
N ARG A 375 19.61 8.72 -1.95
CA ARG A 375 19.36 7.57 -1.05
C ARG A 375 17.88 7.34 -0.81
N ASP A 376 17.12 8.40 -0.55
CA ASP A 376 15.66 8.30 -0.38
C ASP A 376 15.02 7.76 -1.68
N LEU A 377 15.59 8.06 -2.87
CA LEU A 377 15.22 7.47 -4.16
C LEU A 377 15.81 6.08 -4.45
N LYS A 378 16.67 5.52 -3.61
CA LYS A 378 17.24 4.16 -3.80
C LYS A 378 16.86 3.22 -2.65
N SER A 379 16.17 3.76 -1.66
CA SER A 379 15.83 3.14 -0.40
C SER A 379 14.69 2.14 -0.60
N ASN A 380 15.00 0.95 -1.09
CA ASN A 380 14.12 -0.22 -1.05
C ASN A 380 14.21 -0.90 0.33
N HIS A 381 14.16 -0.15 1.44
CA HIS A 381 14.30 -0.69 2.79
C HIS A 381 13.02 -1.34 3.33
N SER A 382 12.02 -1.60 2.49
CA SER A 382 10.87 -2.39 2.89
C SER A 382 11.29 -3.85 3.02
N LEU A 383 11.33 -4.34 4.26
CA LEU A 383 11.34 -5.76 4.52
C LEU A 383 10.11 -6.41 3.86
N PRO A 384 10.23 -7.60 3.25
CA PRO A 384 9.10 -8.29 2.64
C PRO A 384 8.01 -8.56 3.69
N HIS A 385 6.76 -8.48 3.25
CA HIS A 385 5.57 -8.60 4.10
C HIS A 385 5.39 -10.01 4.68
N SER A 386 6.05 -10.99 4.06
CA SER A 386 6.24 -12.33 4.62
C SER A 386 7.70 -12.74 4.46
N MET A 387 8.20 -13.50 5.43
CA MET A 387 9.54 -14.09 5.41
C MET A 387 9.43 -15.58 5.67
N GLN A 388 10.31 -16.34 5.05
CA GLN A 388 10.39 -17.77 5.24
C GLN A 388 11.79 -18.13 5.74
N TYR A 389 11.84 -19.00 6.74
CA TYR A 389 13.05 -19.66 7.18
C TYR A 389 12.75 -21.15 7.31
N ASN A 390 13.48 -22.00 6.58
CA ASN A 390 13.16 -23.42 6.38
C ASN A 390 11.73 -23.61 5.84
N GLU A 391 10.89 -24.40 6.49
CA GLU A 391 9.49 -24.63 6.11
C GLU A 391 8.50 -23.67 6.78
N GLU A 392 8.98 -22.75 7.62
CA GLU A 392 8.13 -21.82 8.35
C GLU A 392 8.00 -20.48 7.63
N LEU A 393 6.76 -20.09 7.33
CA LEU A 393 6.37 -18.82 6.73
C LEU A 393 5.76 -17.90 7.79
N ALA A 394 6.36 -16.74 8.01
CA ALA A 394 5.84 -15.70 8.90
C ALA A 394 5.28 -14.53 8.09
N GLU A 395 4.07 -14.08 8.43
CA GLU A 395 3.38 -12.95 7.77
C GLU A 395 3.11 -11.76 8.72
N ASN A 396 3.61 -11.83 9.96
CA ASN A 396 3.48 -10.76 10.95
C ASN A 396 4.81 -10.47 11.65
N GLY A 397 4.93 -9.27 12.22
CA GLY A 397 6.19 -8.76 12.76
C GLY A 397 6.77 -9.60 13.89
N GLN A 398 5.93 -10.15 14.79
CA GLN A 398 6.43 -10.94 15.92
C GLN A 398 7.00 -12.28 15.45
N ASP A 399 6.31 -12.94 14.53
CA ASP A 399 6.77 -14.22 13.98
C ASP A 399 8.01 -14.03 13.12
N ILE A 400 8.07 -12.93 12.34
CA ILE A 400 9.29 -12.55 11.60
C ILE A 400 10.47 -12.34 12.55
N VAL A 401 10.27 -11.65 13.69
CA VAL A 401 11.31 -11.47 14.71
C VAL A 401 11.73 -12.82 15.31
N ASN A 402 10.80 -13.74 15.51
CA ASN A 402 11.10 -15.08 16.01
C ASN A 402 11.92 -15.88 15.00
N LEU A 403 11.59 -15.83 13.70
CA LEU A 403 12.39 -16.47 12.64
C LEU A 403 13.82 -15.89 12.61
N PHE A 404 13.98 -14.57 12.77
CA PHE A 404 15.30 -13.95 12.90
C PHE A 404 16.03 -14.46 14.15
N LYS A 405 15.35 -14.55 15.29
CA LYS A 405 15.93 -15.07 16.53
C LYS A 405 16.45 -16.49 16.33
N GLU A 406 15.66 -17.38 15.73
CA GLU A 406 16.05 -18.76 15.46
C GLU A 406 17.24 -18.85 14.52
N TYR A 407 17.24 -18.08 13.42
CA TYR A 407 18.37 -18.01 12.51
C TYR A 407 19.64 -17.49 13.21
N PHE A 408 19.55 -16.38 13.94
CA PHE A 408 20.73 -15.80 14.57
C PHE A 408 21.26 -16.67 15.72
N GLN A 409 20.41 -17.43 16.40
CA GLN A 409 20.85 -18.42 17.38
C GLN A 409 21.83 -19.43 16.77
N THR A 410 21.65 -19.83 15.50
CA THR A 410 22.57 -20.79 14.85
C THR A 410 23.94 -20.20 14.54
N VAL A 411 24.08 -18.87 14.55
CA VAL A 411 25.34 -18.17 14.27
C VAL A 411 26.22 -18.07 15.51
N TYR A 412 25.66 -18.25 16.71
CA TYR A 412 26.40 -18.28 17.96
C TYR A 412 26.84 -19.71 18.28
N THR A 413 28.10 -19.88 18.68
CA THR A 413 28.56 -21.12 19.29
C THR A 413 27.91 -21.28 20.67
N PRO A 414 27.38 -22.47 21.02
CA PRO A 414 27.00 -22.76 22.40
C PRO A 414 28.26 -22.55 23.26
N GLY A 415 28.16 -21.72 24.29
CA GLY A 415 29.29 -21.52 25.22
C GLY A 415 29.71 -22.87 25.80
N ASP A 416 31.01 -23.14 25.78
CA ASP A 416 31.59 -24.37 26.33
C ASP A 416 31.11 -24.58 27.77
N GLN A 417 30.27 -25.59 27.97
CA GLN A 417 29.84 -26.03 29.30
C GLN A 417 30.93 -26.82 30.04
N ASN A 418 32.14 -26.90 29.47
CA ASN A 418 33.30 -27.50 30.10
C ASN A 418 34.40 -26.46 30.24
N SER A 419 34.32 -25.62 31.28
CA SER A 419 35.51 -24.99 31.84
C SER A 419 36.34 -26.07 32.56
N SER A 420 37.03 -26.92 31.81
CA SER A 420 38.22 -27.59 32.32
C SER A 420 39.27 -26.50 32.52
N VAL A 421 39.71 -26.34 33.76
CA VAL A 421 40.80 -25.43 34.12
C VAL A 421 42.06 -25.90 33.38
N ASP A 422 42.40 -25.25 32.29
CA ASP A 422 43.71 -25.44 31.66
C ASP A 422 44.76 -24.79 32.57
N ASN A 423 45.46 -25.63 33.32
CA ASN A 423 46.62 -25.22 34.10
C ASN A 423 47.71 -24.75 33.13
N LEU A 424 47.96 -23.44 33.08
CA LEU A 424 49.11 -22.86 32.40
C LEU A 424 50.39 -23.21 33.17
N VAL A 425 51.17 -24.16 32.64
CA VAL A 425 52.54 -24.44 33.09
C VAL A 425 53.50 -23.58 32.29
N LEU A 426 54.18 -22.63 32.95
CA LEU A 426 55.23 -21.80 32.36
C LEU A 426 56.61 -22.43 32.68
N PRO A 427 57.44 -22.81 31.68
CA PRO A 427 58.83 -23.17 31.93
C PRO A 427 59.68 -21.92 32.17
N VAL A 428 60.36 -21.86 33.31
CA VAL A 428 61.42 -20.87 33.59
C VAL A 428 62.76 -21.49 33.19
N ASN A 429 63.36 -21.01 32.10
CA ASN A 429 64.73 -21.33 31.73
C ASN A 429 65.64 -20.15 32.11
N CYS A 430 66.44 -20.31 33.16
CA CYS A 430 67.52 -19.39 33.50
C CYS A 430 68.77 -19.76 32.68
N SER A 431 69.23 -18.85 31.82
CA SER A 431 70.58 -18.91 31.26
C SER A 431 71.60 -18.57 32.37
N GLN A 432 72.42 -19.55 32.76
CA GLN A 432 73.62 -19.26 33.55
C GLN A 432 74.65 -18.62 32.61
N ASN A 433 74.89 -17.33 32.79
CA ASN A 433 76.17 -16.72 32.42
C ASN A 433 77.13 -16.95 33.59
N GLN A 434 77.89 -18.05 33.53
CA GLN A 434 79.36 -18.11 33.71
C GLN A 434 79.85 -19.53 33.51
#